data_AF-A0A5K1BTT2-F1
#
_entry.id   AF-A0A5K1BTT2-F1
#
_cell.length_a   1.000
_cell.length_b   1.000
_cell.length_c   1.000
_cell.angle_alpha   90.00
_cell.angle_beta   90.00
_cell.angle_gamma   90.00
#
_symmetry.space_group_name_H-M   'P 1'
#
loop_
_entity.id
_entity.type
_entity.pdbx_description
1 polymer ?
#
loop_
_entity_poly.entity_id
_entity_poly.type
_entity_poly.pdbx_seq_one_letter_code
_entity_poly.pdbx_strand_id
1 'polypeptide(L)' 'KDDLKPKAKRPKKEKGEVGKGNTHLSAPLPLSNALVKFIGTGEDALSRGEVIKRIWAYIKENELQ' A
#
# COMPACT_ATOMS: atom_id res chain seq x y z
N LYS A 1 -50.47 9.00 23.18
CA LYS A 1 -49.66 9.09 24.42
C LYS A 1 -48.26 8.79 23.96
N ASP A 2 -47.64 9.87 23.54
CA ASP A 2 -46.41 9.92 22.76
C ASP A 2 -45.40 10.60 23.65
N ASP A 3 -44.74 9.80 24.48
CA ASP A 3 -43.74 10.31 25.42
C ASP A 3 -42.38 9.76 25.02
N LEU A 4 -41.73 10.56 24.16
CA LEU A 4 -40.35 10.45 23.75
C LEU A 4 -39.42 10.42 24.97
N LYS A 5 -38.64 9.34 25.09
CA LYS A 5 -37.47 9.26 26.00
C LYS A 5 -36.22 9.71 25.24
N PRO A 6 -35.53 10.80 25.64
CA PRO A 6 -34.31 11.23 24.97
C PRO A 6 -33.12 10.39 25.46
N LYS A 7 -32.41 9.73 24.54
CA LYS A 7 -31.08 9.16 24.81
C LYS A 7 -30.09 9.71 23.79
N ALA A 8 -29.41 10.77 24.19
CA ALA A 8 -28.25 11.31 23.48
C ALA A 8 -27.16 10.23 23.35
N LYS A 9 -26.85 9.81 22.12
CA LYS A 9 -25.60 9.12 21.76
C LYS A 9 -25.18 9.46 20.32
N ARG A 10 -24.34 10.50 20.22
CA ARG A 10 -23.19 10.76 19.31
C ARG A 10 -23.27 10.29 17.84
N PRO A 11 -22.90 11.13 16.85
CA PRO A 11 -22.84 10.75 15.45
C PRO A 11 -21.85 9.59 15.26
N LYS A 12 -22.33 8.53 14.61
CA LYS A 12 -21.57 7.33 14.28
C LYS A 12 -20.53 7.71 13.23
N LYS A 13 -19.34 8.04 13.72
CA LYS A 13 -18.06 8.16 13.02
C LYS A 13 -17.95 7.08 11.94
N GLU A 14 -17.55 7.53 10.75
CA GLU A 14 -17.20 6.72 9.57
C GLU A 14 -16.62 5.37 9.96
N LYS A 15 -17.29 4.30 9.53
CA LYS A 15 -16.80 2.94 9.65
C LYS A 15 -15.92 2.65 8.44
N GLY A 16 -14.73 3.23 8.45
CA GLY A 16 -13.62 2.77 7.63
C GLY A 16 -13.15 1.42 8.15
N GLU A 17 -13.67 0.34 7.56
CA GLU A 17 -13.14 -1.02 7.74
C GLU A 17 -13.11 -1.71 6.38
N VAL A 18 -12.22 -1.25 5.51
CA VAL A 18 -11.68 -2.08 4.43
C VAL A 18 -10.57 -2.93 5.04
N GLY A 19 -10.60 -4.23 4.71
CA GLY A 19 -9.86 -5.30 5.36
C GLY A 19 -8.41 -4.99 5.72
N LYS A 20 -8.08 -5.35 6.95
CA LYS A 20 -6.75 -5.24 7.56
C LYS A 20 -5.85 -6.38 7.05
N GLY A 21 -5.44 -6.26 5.79
CA GLY A 21 -4.50 -7.16 5.14
C GLY A 21 -3.90 -6.45 3.93
N ASN A 22 -2.57 -6.39 3.85
CA ASN A 22 -1.78 -6.02 2.66
C ASN A 22 -1.47 -4.54 2.41
N THR A 23 -1.96 -3.59 3.20
CA THR A 23 -1.69 -2.15 2.99
C THR A 23 -0.21 -1.76 3.08
N HIS A 24 0.64 -2.58 3.71
CA HIS A 24 2.08 -2.30 3.82
C HIS A 24 2.90 -2.75 2.59
N LEU A 25 2.41 -3.72 1.82
CA LEU A 25 3.14 -4.24 0.64
C LEU A 25 2.83 -3.45 -0.63
N SER A 26 1.66 -2.81 -0.64
CA SER A 26 1.15 -2.02 -1.77
C SER A 26 1.31 -0.51 -1.57
N ALA A 27 1.87 -0.07 -0.44
CA ALA A 27 2.17 1.34 -0.21
C ALA A 27 3.39 1.76 -1.06
N PRO A 28 3.30 2.84 -1.85
CA PRO A 28 4.46 3.42 -2.53
C PRO A 28 5.50 3.85 -1.49
N LEU A 29 6.69 3.28 -1.55
CA LEU A 29 7.80 3.61 -0.67
C LEU A 29 8.87 4.35 -1.47
N PRO A 30 9.46 5.44 -0.92
CA PRO A 30 10.56 6.11 -1.57
C PRO A 30 11.75 5.15 -1.71
N LEU A 31 12.31 5.11 -2.92
CA LEU A 31 13.42 4.26 -3.27
C LEU A 31 14.75 5.02 -3.15
N SER A 32 15.83 4.28 -2.93
CA SER A 32 17.17 4.86 -2.99
C SER A 32 17.56 5.17 -4.44
N ASN A 33 18.38 6.19 -4.65
CA ASN A 33 18.83 6.61 -5.99
C ASN A 33 19.46 5.44 -6.78
N ALA A 34 20.20 4.56 -6.11
CA ALA A 34 20.76 3.36 -6.72
C ALA A 34 19.67 2.41 -7.26
N LEU A 35 18.59 2.21 -6.49
CA LEU A 35 17.48 1.33 -6.88
C LEU A 35 16.62 1.95 -8.00
N VAL A 36 16.40 3.27 -7.97
CA VAL A 36 15.74 4.00 -9.06
C VAL A 36 16.52 3.83 -10.37
N LYS A 37 17.84 4.00 -10.33
CA LYS A 37 18.73 3.79 -11.48
C LYS A 37 18.73 2.35 -11.97
N PHE A 38 18.74 1.38 -11.05
CA PHE A 38 18.70 -0.04 -11.38
C PHE A 38 17.39 -0.42 -12.08
N ILE A 39 16.26 0.06 -11.57
CA ILE A 39 14.95 -0.20 -12.18
C ILE A 39 14.79 0.55 -13.52
N GLY A 40 15.41 1.73 -13.65
CA GLY A 40 15.47 2.46 -14.92
C GLY A 40 14.16 3.09 -15.40
N THR A 41 13.06 3.00 -14.62
CA THR A 41 11.75 3.57 -15.00
C THR A 41 11.60 5.05 -14.63
N GLY A 42 12.55 5.62 -13.89
CA GLY A 42 12.48 7.01 -13.42
C GLY A 42 11.50 7.23 -12.26
N GLU A 43 10.89 6.17 -11.74
CA GLU A 43 10.00 6.22 -10.58
C GLU A 43 10.81 6.25 -9.28
N ASP A 44 10.64 7.30 -8.47
CA ASP A 44 11.31 7.45 -7.17
C ASP A 44 10.56 6.77 -6.02
N ALA A 45 9.29 6.41 -6.21
CA ALA A 45 8.48 5.75 -5.20
C ALA A 45 7.72 4.55 -5.79
N LEU A 46 7.96 3.36 -5.23
CA LEU A 46 7.35 2.12 -5.71
C LEU A 46 6.95 1.21 -4.57
N SER A 47 5.88 0.45 -4.79
CA SER A 47 5.43 -0.57 -3.84
C SER A 47 6.46 -1.69 -3.75
N ARG A 48 6.63 -2.24 -2.55
CA ARG A 48 7.58 -3.33 -2.29
C ARG A 48 7.38 -4.51 -3.24
N GLY A 49 6.13 -4.85 -3.57
CA GLY A 49 5.81 -5.91 -4.52
C GLY A 49 6.33 -5.64 -5.93
N GLU A 50 6.27 -4.40 -6.40
CA GLU A 50 6.73 -4.03 -7.75
C GLU A 50 8.25 -4.08 -7.86
N VAL A 51 8.95 -3.61 -6.82
CA VAL A 51 10.42 -3.71 -6.72
C VAL A 51 10.86 -5.17 -6.83
N ILE A 52 10.23 -6.06 -6.06
CA ILE A 52 10.58 -7.50 -6.07
C ILE A 52 10.34 -8.12 -7.45
N LYS A 53 9.19 -7.85 -8.09
CA LYS A 53 8.92 -8.38 -9.44
C LYS A 53 9.97 -7.98 -10.45
N ARG A 54 10.38 -6.70 -10.45
CA ARG A 54 11.37 -6.16 -11.39
C ARG A 54 12.75 -6.76 -11.14
N ILE A 55 13.16 -6.90 -9.88
CA ILE A 55 14.41 -7.60 -9.52
C ILE A 55 14.37 -9.06 -9.99
N TRP A 56 13.26 -9.76 -9.76
CA TRP A 56 13.12 -11.16 -10.16
C TRP A 56 13.17 -11.35 -11.69
N ALA A 57 12.59 -10.41 -12.44
CA ALA A 57 12.69 -10.39 -13.90
C ALA A 57 14.15 -10.24 -14.34
N TYR A 58 14.89 -9.31 -13.74
CA TYR A 58 16.32 -9.13 -14.01
C TYR A 58 17.14 -10.39 -13.69
N ILE A 59 16.91 -11.01 -12.54
CA ILE A 59 17.61 -12.24 -12.14
C ILE A 59 17.40 -13.35 -13.17
N LYS A 60 16.16 -13.55 -13.64
CA LYS A 60 15.83 -14.57 -14.64
C LYS A 60 16.42 -14.26 -16.01
N GLU A 61 16.36 -13.01 -16.46
CA GLU A 61 16.86 -12.60 -17.77
C GLU A 61 18.40 -12.72 -17.87
N ASN A 62 19.09 -12.55 -16.75
CA ASN A 62 20.55 -12.61 -16.67
C ASN A 62 21.07 -13.97 -16.12
N GLU A 63 20.18 -14.95 -15.92
CA GLU A 63 20.51 -16.28 -15.37
C GLU A 63 21.25 -16.23 -14.02
N LEU A 64 20.87 -15.29 -13.14
CA LEU A 64 21.53 -15.03 -11.85
C LEU A 64 20.88 -15.77 -10.66
N GLN A 65 20.03 -16.78 -10.93
CA GLN A 65 19.30 -17.54 -9.90
C GLN A 65 20.14 -18.57 -9.15
#